data_AF-A0A1J8PJ72-F1
#
_entry.id   AF-A0A1J8PJ72-F1
#
_cell.length_a   1.000
_cell.length_b   1.000
_cell.length_c   1.000
_cell.angle_alpha   90.00
_cell.angle_beta   90.00
_cell.angle_gamma   90.00
#
_symmetry.space_group_name_H-M   'P 1'
#
loop_
_entity.id
_entity.type
_entity.pdbx_description
1 polymer ?
#
loop_
_entity_poly.entity_id
_entity_poly.type
_entity_poly.pdbx_seq_one_letter_code
_entity_poly.pdbx_strand_id
1 'polypeptide(L)'
;MATDPFHQRLPTLDKLGVTDLSNISPPEVASEWLDAFSAAITQSDVGAIVNLFLEDGFWKDVIALTWDLRTFEGRNDITKLLDARLAVTGLREIRLLEEPLREPVLEKLFPDLAWVRFCFEFTTKHGKGTGV
;
A
#
# COMPACT_ATOMS: atom_id res chain seq x y z
N MET A 1 2.49 -0.36 34.53
CA MET A 1 1.51 0.19 33.57
C MET A 1 1.33 -0.86 32.50
N ALA A 2 0.14 -1.43 32.34
CA ALA A 2 -0.11 -2.36 31.24
C ALA A 2 -0.05 -1.56 29.93
N THR A 3 0.92 -1.87 29.07
CA THR A 3 0.96 -1.38 27.69
C THR A 3 -0.32 -1.79 27.00
N ASP A 4 -0.96 -0.84 26.32
CA ASP A 4 -2.16 -1.10 25.52
C ASP A 4 -1.86 -2.25 24.55
N PRO A 5 -2.56 -3.39 24.61
CA PRO A 5 -2.30 -4.50 23.70
C PRO A 5 -2.62 -4.13 22.24
N PHE A 6 -3.37 -3.05 22.00
CA PHE A 6 -3.77 -2.58 20.67
C PHE A 6 -3.23 -1.16 20.41
N HIS A 7 -1.91 -1.04 20.28
CA HIS A 7 -1.25 0.23 19.94
C HIS A 7 -1.69 0.82 18.59
N GLN A 8 -2.34 0.03 17.74
CA GLN A 8 -2.78 0.42 16.40
C GLN A 8 -3.93 1.42 16.47
N ARG A 9 -3.74 2.58 15.84
CA ARG A 9 -4.75 3.64 15.76
C ARG A 9 -5.14 3.85 14.32
N LEU A 10 -6.45 3.92 14.07
CA LEU A 10 -6.98 4.27 12.76
C LEU A 10 -6.35 5.58 12.28
N PRO A 11 -6.03 5.69 10.97
CA PRO A 11 -5.45 6.89 10.39
C PRO A 11 -6.54 7.96 10.20
N THR A 12 -7.07 8.48 11.31
CA THR A 12 -8.10 9.51 11.27
C THR A 12 -7.55 10.81 10.68
N LEU A 13 -8.42 11.61 10.08
CA LEU A 13 -8.07 12.89 9.45
C LEU A 13 -7.32 13.80 10.44
N ASP A 14 -7.77 13.85 11.70
CA ASP A 14 -7.11 14.62 12.77
C ASP A 14 -5.68 14.10 13.05
N LYS A 15 -5.47 12.78 13.12
CA LYS A 15 -4.14 12.17 13.31
C LYS A 15 -3.21 12.50 12.14
N LEU A 16 -3.77 12.54 10.92
CA LEU A 16 -3.03 12.85 9.69
C LEU A 16 -2.87 14.35 9.44
N GLY A 17 -3.51 15.22 10.22
CA GLY A 17 -3.49 16.67 10.01
C GLY A 17 -4.23 17.11 8.75
N VAL A 18 -5.20 16.32 8.28
CA VAL A 18 -6.00 16.59 7.08
C VAL A 18 -7.30 17.25 7.48
N THR A 19 -7.60 18.44 6.94
CA THR A 19 -8.81 19.20 7.30
C THR A 19 -9.83 19.30 6.16
N ASP A 20 -9.44 19.00 4.93
CA ASP A 20 -10.30 19.11 3.75
C ASP A 20 -10.00 18.00 2.74
N LEU A 21 -11.07 17.42 2.19
CA LEU A 21 -11.04 16.38 1.16
C LEU A 21 -11.83 16.78 -0.09
N SER A 22 -12.25 18.04 -0.21
CA SER A 22 -13.16 18.53 -1.24
C SER A 22 -12.56 18.49 -2.65
N ASN A 23 -11.24 18.66 -2.77
CA ASN A 23 -10.52 18.76 -4.04
C ASN A 23 -9.57 17.57 -4.30
N ILE A 24 -9.89 16.39 -3.76
CA ILE A 24 -9.11 15.17 -3.99
C ILE A 24 -9.58 14.52 -5.30
N SER A 25 -8.63 14.32 -6.21
CA SER A 25 -8.82 13.50 -7.42
C SER A 25 -8.29 12.08 -7.15
N PRO A 26 -9.15 11.06 -6.96
CA PRO A 26 -8.68 9.70 -6.69
C PRO A 26 -7.74 9.13 -7.76
N PRO A 27 -7.98 9.33 -9.08
CA PRO A 27 -7.07 8.86 -10.11
C PRO A 27 -5.67 9.48 -10.05
N GLU A 28 -5.58 10.78 -9.76
CA GLU A 28 -4.29 11.47 -9.63
C GLU A 28 -3.51 10.97 -8.42
N VAL A 29 -4.16 10.87 -7.26
CA VAL A 29 -3.54 10.37 -6.02
C VAL A 29 -3.06 8.93 -6.18
N ALA A 30 -3.89 8.06 -6.78
CA ALA A 30 -3.52 6.68 -7.02
C ALA A 30 -2.35 6.56 -8.00
N SER A 31 -2.35 7.34 -9.09
CA SER A 31 -1.27 7.34 -10.08
C SER A 31 0.04 7.82 -9.46
N GLU A 32 0.02 8.94 -8.73
CA GLU A 32 1.22 9.50 -8.07
C GLU A 32 1.84 8.50 -7.11
N TRP A 33 1.01 7.87 -6.25
CA TRP A 33 1.50 6.87 -5.31
C TRP A 33 2.03 5.62 -6.03
N LEU A 34 1.31 5.11 -7.03
CA LEU A 34 1.68 3.89 -7.74
C LEU A 34 2.92 4.08 -8.61
N ASP A 35 3.11 5.25 -9.20
CA ASP A 35 4.30 5.60 -9.97
C ASP A 35 5.54 5.63 -9.07
N ALA A 36 5.44 6.26 -7.88
CA ALA A 36 6.52 6.25 -6.89
C ALA A 36 6.84 4.82 -6.43
N PHE A 37 5.81 4.02 -6.16
CA PHE A 37 5.95 2.62 -5.78
C PHE A 37 6.63 1.79 -6.87
N SER A 38 6.16 1.92 -8.12
CA SER A 38 6.68 1.21 -9.30
C SER A 38 8.14 1.59 -9.58
N ALA A 39 8.48 2.87 -9.46
CA ALA A 39 9.86 3.35 -9.61
C ALA A 39 10.79 2.76 -8.54
N ALA A 40 10.35 2.72 -7.28
CA ALA A 40 11.13 2.16 -6.18
C ALA A 40 11.32 0.64 -6.32
N ILE A 41 10.27 -0.09 -6.74
CA ILE A 41 10.35 -1.52 -7.06
C ILE A 41 11.36 -1.79 -8.18
N THR A 42 11.31 -1.00 -9.26
CA THR A 42 12.21 -1.14 -10.41
C THR A 42 13.67 -0.92 -10.02
N GLN A 43 13.92 0.00 -9.10
CA GLN A 43 15.25 0.29 -8.56
C GLN A 43 15.68 -0.68 -7.45
N SER A 44 14.79 -1.60 -7.03
CA SER A 44 14.98 -2.44 -5.84
C SER A 44 15.31 -1.63 -4.57
N ASP A 45 14.76 -0.43 -4.46
CA ASP A 45 14.97 0.47 -3.33
C ASP A 45 13.91 0.22 -2.24
N VAL A 46 14.25 -0.69 -1.32
CA VAL A 46 13.40 -1.04 -0.18
C VAL A 46 13.10 0.17 0.70
N GLY A 47 14.07 1.09 0.87
CA GLY A 47 13.88 2.29 1.68
C GLY A 47 12.83 3.22 1.07
N ALA A 48 12.90 3.46 -0.23
CA ALA A 48 11.92 4.26 -0.95
C ALA A 48 10.52 3.62 -0.90
N ILE A 49 10.41 2.29 -1.06
CA ILE A 49 9.12 1.59 -0.94
C ILE A 49 8.52 1.79 0.45
N VAL A 50 9.31 1.54 1.50
CA VAL A 50 8.84 1.58 2.89
C VAL A 50 8.44 2.99 3.33
N ASN A 51 9.08 4.02 2.76
CA ASN A 51 8.73 5.42 3.03
C ASN A 51 7.35 5.84 2.47
N LEU A 52 6.77 5.06 1.55
CA LEU A 52 5.40 5.27 1.06
C LEU A 52 4.31 4.81 2.06
N PHE A 53 4.70 4.09 3.11
CA PHE A 53 3.80 3.63 4.16
C PHE A 53 3.83 4.57 5.36
N LEU A 54 2.72 4.68 6.09
CA LEU A 54 2.73 5.24 7.44
C LEU A 54 3.68 4.43 8.34
N GLU A 55 4.14 5.03 9.44
CA GLU A 55 5.01 4.34 10.41
C GLU A 55 4.38 3.03 10.91
N ASP A 56 3.08 3.08 11.19
CA ASP A 56 2.18 1.99 11.59
C ASP A 56 1.34 1.45 10.42
N GLY A 57 1.80 1.62 9.17
CA GLY A 57 1.13 1.11 7.98
C GLY A 57 1.20 -0.42 7.83
N PHE A 58 0.33 -0.98 7.00
CA PHE A 58 0.23 -2.43 6.83
C PHE A 58 0.55 -2.86 5.40
N TRP A 59 1.15 -4.04 5.27
CA TRP A 59 1.21 -4.80 4.04
C TRP A 59 0.51 -6.14 4.24
N LYS A 60 -0.51 -6.43 3.45
CA LYS A 60 -1.15 -7.75 3.43
C LYS A 60 -0.71 -8.50 2.18
N ASP A 61 0.16 -9.48 2.35
CA ASP A 61 0.54 -10.37 1.28
C ASP A 61 -0.50 -11.49 1.15
N VAL A 62 -1.20 -11.49 0.02
CA VAL A 62 -2.11 -12.57 -0.37
C VAL A 62 -1.38 -13.36 -1.44
N ILE A 63 -0.54 -14.31 -1.03
CA ILE A 63 0.23 -15.26 -1.85
C ILE A 63 1.28 -14.71 -2.82
N ALA A 64 1.35 -13.40 -3.08
CA ALA A 64 2.20 -12.84 -4.13
C ALA A 64 3.70 -12.91 -3.83
N LEU A 65 4.12 -12.54 -2.61
CA LEU A 65 5.53 -12.48 -2.23
C LEU A 65 5.96 -13.72 -1.46
N THR A 66 5.13 -14.21 -0.55
CA THR A 66 5.47 -15.27 0.41
C THR A 66 4.87 -16.63 0.08
N TRP A 67 3.94 -16.70 -0.89
CA TRP A 67 3.10 -17.88 -1.14
C TRP A 67 2.20 -18.27 0.05
N ASP A 68 1.89 -17.30 0.91
CA ASP A 68 1.07 -17.47 2.10
C ASP A 68 0.16 -16.24 2.31
N LEU A 69 -0.80 -16.35 3.23
CA LEU A 69 -1.65 -15.24 3.66
C LEU A 69 -1.07 -14.60 4.92
N ARG A 70 -0.31 -13.51 4.75
CA ARG A 70 0.42 -12.87 5.85
C ARG A 70 0.18 -11.38 5.91
N THR A 71 0.13 -10.85 7.12
CA THR A 71 0.08 -9.40 7.38
C THR A 71 1.37 -8.97 8.05
N PHE A 72 1.97 -7.92 7.52
CA PHE A 72 3.18 -7.28 8.04
C PHE A 72 2.79 -5.89 8.50
N GLU A 73 3.16 -5.57 9.73
CA GLU A 73 2.76 -4.35 10.42
C GLU A 73 3.96 -3.44 10.65
N GLY A 74 3.81 -2.20 10.21
CA GLY A 74 4.80 -1.16 10.33
C GLY A 74 5.97 -1.32 9.37
N ARG A 75 6.70 -0.21 9.22
CA ARG A 75 7.83 -0.10 8.28
C ARG A 75 8.91 -1.16 8.50
N ASN A 76 9.17 -1.56 9.74
CA ASN A 76 10.20 -2.54 10.06
C ASN A 76 9.89 -3.94 9.53
N ASP A 77 8.66 -4.42 9.65
CA ASP A 77 8.31 -5.76 9.18
C ASP A 77 8.11 -5.78 7.66
N ILE A 78 7.63 -4.68 7.08
CA ILE A 78 7.59 -4.50 5.62
C ILE A 78 9.01 -4.49 5.04
N THR A 79 9.97 -3.83 5.70
CA THR A 79 11.39 -3.86 5.29
C THR A 79 11.93 -5.28 5.25
N LYS A 80 11.74 -6.06 6.33
CA LYS A 80 12.18 -7.47 6.39
C LYS A 80 11.53 -8.33 5.30
N LEU A 81 10.24 -8.12 5.03
CA LEU A 81 9.54 -8.81 3.93
C LEU A 81 10.22 -8.51 2.60
N LEU A 82 10.44 -7.23 2.30
CA LEU A 82 10.96 -6.79 1.00
C LEU A 82 12.43 -7.21 0.82
N ASP A 83 13.28 -7.06 1.84
CA ASP A 83 14.67 -7.54 1.83
C ASP A 83 14.73 -9.04 1.52
N ALA A 84 13.82 -9.83 2.09
CA ALA A 84 13.81 -11.27 1.89
C ALA A 84 13.19 -11.71 0.55
N ARG A 85 12.22 -10.96 0.01
CA ARG A 85 11.33 -11.45 -1.07
C ARG A 85 11.35 -10.64 -2.35
N LEU A 86 11.68 -9.36 -2.33
CA LEU A 86 11.51 -8.48 -3.49
C LEU A 86 12.29 -8.99 -4.71
N ALA A 87 13.60 -9.20 -4.56
CA ALA A 87 14.47 -9.70 -5.63
C ALA A 87 14.09 -11.12 -6.08
N VAL A 88 13.73 -12.00 -5.14
CA VAL A 88 13.40 -13.39 -5.45
C VAL A 88 12.04 -13.50 -6.15
N THR A 89 11.09 -12.63 -5.85
CA THR A 89 9.76 -12.62 -6.49
C THR A 89 9.80 -11.99 -7.89
N GLY A 90 10.68 -11.01 -8.11
CA GLY A 90 10.81 -10.32 -9.39
C GLY A 90 9.56 -9.53 -9.74
N LEU A 91 9.00 -8.82 -8.75
CA LEU A 91 7.83 -7.97 -8.89
C LEU A 91 8.13 -6.83 -9.88
N ARG A 92 7.29 -6.67 -10.90
CA ARG A 92 7.49 -5.74 -12.01
C ARG A 92 6.19 -5.46 -12.76
N GLU A 93 6.25 -4.60 -13.77
CA GLU A 93 5.13 -4.28 -14.67
C GLU A 93 3.87 -3.86 -13.91
N ILE A 94 4.06 -2.99 -12.92
CA ILE A 94 2.98 -2.49 -12.08
C ILE A 94 2.18 -1.46 -12.88
N ARG A 95 0.87 -1.65 -12.99
CA ARG A 95 -0.03 -0.75 -13.73
C ARG A 95 -1.36 -0.56 -13.02
N LEU A 96 -1.83 0.68 -12.97
CA LEU A 96 -3.13 1.03 -12.40
C LEU A 96 -4.25 0.37 -13.21
N LEU A 97 -5.29 -0.09 -12.52
CA LEU A 97 -6.52 -0.61 -13.12
C LEU A 97 -7.61 0.46 -13.06
N GLU A 98 -8.27 0.68 -14.20
CA GLU A 98 -9.28 1.74 -14.39
C GLU A 98 -10.64 1.18 -14.83
N GLU A 99 -10.77 -0.15 -14.94
CA GLU A 99 -12.05 -0.76 -15.27
C GLU A 99 -13.08 -0.59 -14.14
N PRO A 100 -14.40 -0.62 -14.46
CA PRO A 100 -15.45 -0.47 -13.45
C PRO A 100 -15.25 -1.42 -12.25
N LEU A 101 -15.53 -0.91 -11.04
CA LEU A 101 -15.31 -1.56 -9.74
C LEU A 101 -13.84 -1.69 -9.29
N ARG A 102 -12.87 -1.33 -10.13
CA ARG A 102 -11.44 -1.35 -9.81
C ARG A 102 -10.75 0.00 -9.98
N GLU A 103 -11.44 0.95 -10.60
CA GLU A 103 -11.04 2.35 -10.67
C GLU A 103 -10.74 2.93 -9.26
N PRO A 104 -9.81 3.90 -9.18
CA PRO A 104 -9.55 4.66 -7.97
C PRO A 104 -10.79 5.37 -7.44
N VAL A 105 -11.10 5.20 -6.16
CA VAL A 105 -12.25 5.82 -5.50
C VAL A 105 -11.85 6.37 -4.14
N LEU A 106 -12.30 7.59 -3.82
CA LEU A 106 -12.25 8.12 -2.46
C LEU A 106 -13.40 7.49 -1.65
N GLU A 107 -13.05 6.67 -0.68
CA GLU A 107 -13.99 6.05 0.25
C GLU A 107 -13.98 6.80 1.59
N LYS A 108 -15.17 7.01 2.15
CA LYS A 108 -15.38 7.61 3.47
C LYS A 108 -16.19 6.64 4.31
N LEU A 109 -15.56 6.03 5.31
CA LEU A 109 -16.24 5.09 6.20
C LEU A 109 -16.84 5.79 7.41
N PHE A 110 -16.13 6.79 7.94
CA PHE A 110 -16.58 7.66 9.02
C PHE A 110 -16.30 9.13 8.66
N PRO A 111 -16.92 10.11 9.35
CA PRO A 111 -16.66 11.53 9.08
C PRO A 111 -15.18 11.93 9.15
N ASP A 112 -14.40 11.27 10.00
CA ASP A 112 -12.98 11.49 10.25
C ASP A 112 -12.08 10.36 9.70
N LEU A 113 -12.59 9.50 8.83
CA LEU A 113 -11.82 8.40 8.23
C LEU A 113 -12.13 8.24 6.74
N ALA A 114 -11.13 8.51 5.91
CA ALA A 114 -11.20 8.36 4.47
C ALA A 114 -9.91 7.78 3.90
N TRP A 115 -10.01 7.11 2.75
CA TRP A 115 -8.86 6.62 1.99
C TRP A 115 -9.18 6.59 0.50
N VAL A 116 -8.15 6.63 -0.33
CA VAL A 116 -8.27 6.31 -1.76
C VAL A 116 -8.02 4.81 -1.91
N ARG A 117 -9.02 4.06 -2.38
CA ARG A 117 -8.87 2.66 -2.77
C ARG A 117 -8.65 2.60 -4.27
N PHE A 118 -7.63 1.90 -4.72
CA PHE A 118 -7.36 1.65 -6.13
C PHE A 118 -6.85 0.23 -6.32
N CYS A 119 -6.98 -0.33 -7.52
CA CYS A 119 -6.44 -1.64 -7.84
C CYS A 119 -5.32 -1.50 -8.86
N PHE A 120 -4.38 -2.43 -8.87
CA PHE A 120 -3.31 -2.46 -9.87
C PHE A 120 -2.99 -3.90 -10.26
N GLU A 121 -2.50 -4.10 -11.49
CA GLU A 121 -1.92 -5.36 -11.91
C GLU A 121 -0.40 -5.33 -11.76
N PHE A 122 0.19 -6.51 -11.61
CA PHE A 122 1.64 -6.70 -11.59
C PHE A 122 2.01 -8.07 -12.15
N THR A 123 3.30 -8.21 -12.49
CA THR A 123 3.90 -9.47 -12.91
C THR A 123 4.99 -9.88 -11.91
N THR A 124 5.05 -11.17 -11.58
CA THR A 124 6.15 -11.80 -10.85
C THR A 124 6.92 -12.73 -11.78
N LYS A 125 7.98 -13.39 -11.30
CA LYS A 125 8.63 -14.46 -12.07
C LYS A 125 7.72 -15.67 -12.35
N HIS A 126 6.64 -15.83 -11.59
CA HIS A 126 5.77 -17.00 -11.63
C HIS A 126 4.43 -16.76 -12.33
N GLY A 127 4.02 -15.50 -12.50
CA GLY A 127 2.74 -15.16 -13.13
C GLY A 127 2.30 -13.74 -12.87
N LYS A 128 1.12 -13.40 -13.38
CA LYS A 128 0.45 -12.12 -13.17
C LYS A 128 -0.44 -12.16 -11.93
N GLY A 129 -0.61 -11.02 -11.29
CA GLY A 129 -1.50 -10.85 -10.14
C GLY A 129 -2.09 -9.44 -10.08
N THR A 130 -2.94 -9.22 -9.10
CA THR A 130 -3.55 -7.91 -8.82
C THR A 130 -3.37 -7.56 -7.34
N GLY A 131 -3.18 -6.28 -7.05
CA GLY A 131 -3.21 -5.70 -5.72
C GLY A 131 -4.35 -4.71 -5.56
N VAL A 132 -4.65 -4.39 -4.30
CA VAL A 132 -5.59 -3.35 -3.84
C VAL A 132 -4.90 -2.57 -2.75
#